data_AF-A0A924CEM8-F1
#
_entry.id   AF-A0A924CEM8-F1
#
_cell.length_a   1.000
_cell.length_b   1.000
_cell.length_c   1.000
_cell.angle_alpha   90.00
_cell.angle_beta   90.00
_cell.angle_gamma   90.00
#
_symmetry.space_group_name_H-M   'P 1'
#
loop_
_entity.id
_entity.type
_entity.pdbx_description
1 polymer ?
#
loop_
_entity_poly.entity_id
_entity_poly.type
_entity_poly.pdbx_seq_one_letter_code
_entity_poly.pdbx_strand_id
1 'polypeptide(L)'
;MGLAFDLLLTLLIELPIFALFFKRKKRPAVFMYGLLVNFISWPIAHILKISTDVNAPLIEVLVVTGEGFGLWLLTECGWKKAFIMSAIANGISYLATSFIHIDPEIFQNKQNIIIH
;
A
#
# COMPACT_ATOMS: atom_id res chain seq x y z
N MET A 1 -12.77 1.99 8.54
CA MET A 1 -11.49 2.07 9.29
C MET A 1 -10.89 3.45 9.07
N GLY A 2 -9.96 3.90 9.92
CA GLY A 2 -9.29 5.17 9.68
C GLY A 2 -8.36 5.04 8.48
N LEU A 3 -8.50 5.89 7.45
CA LEU A 3 -7.66 5.91 6.24
C LEU A 3 -6.15 5.80 6.55
N ALA A 4 -5.72 6.38 7.66
CA ALA A 4 -4.34 6.34 8.13
C ALA A 4 -3.87 4.94 8.58
N PHE A 5 -4.78 4.13 9.14
CA PHE A 5 -4.46 2.77 9.59
C PHE A 5 -4.21 1.85 8.39
N ASP A 6 -5.06 1.92 7.37
CA ASP A 6 -4.92 1.11 6.15
C ASP A 6 -3.64 1.47 5.40
N LEU A 7 -3.32 2.77 5.29
CA LEU A 7 -2.04 3.22 4.73
C LEU A 7 -0.85 2.69 5.53
N LEU A 8 -0.91 2.74 6.86
CA LEU A 8 0.19 2.26 7.71
C LEU A 8 0.38 0.75 7.60
N LEU A 9 -0.71 -0.01 7.51
CA LEU A 9 -0.68 -1.45 7.27
C LEU A 9 -0.06 -1.77 5.89
N THR A 10 -0.48 -1.05 4.84
CA THR A 10 0.12 -1.17 3.50
C THR A 10 1.62 -0.91 3.56
N LEU A 11 2.06 0.22 4.14
CA LEU A 11 3.48 0.55 4.26
C LEU A 11 4.28 -0.51 5.04
N LEU A 12 3.69 -1.07 6.10
CA LEU A 12 4.32 -2.12 6.91
C LEU A 12 4.53 -3.42 6.11
N ILE A 13 3.68 -3.70 5.13
CA ILE A 13 3.76 -4.88 4.26
C ILE A 13 4.70 -4.62 3.07
N GLU A 14 4.54 -3.49 2.40
CA GLU A 14 5.21 -3.22 1.13
C GLU A 14 6.69 -2.89 1.27
N LEU A 15 7.07 -2.13 2.30
CA LEU A 15 8.47 -1.74 2.49
C LEU A 15 9.38 -2.97 2.70
N PRO A 16 9.04 -3.96 3.56
CA PRO A 16 9.80 -5.21 3.65
C PRO A 16 9.89 -5.95 2.31
N ILE A 17 8.81 -6.01 1.55
CA ILE A 17 8.79 -6.66 0.23
C ILE A 17 9.82 -5.97 -0.68
N PHE A 18 9.78 -4.64 -0.79
CA PHE A 18 10.75 -3.89 -1.59
C PHE A 18 12.20 -4.12 -1.14
N ALA A 19 12.45 -4.27 0.16
CA ALA A 19 13.78 -4.55 0.70
C ALA A 19 14.34 -5.93 0.30
N LEU A 20 13.47 -6.92 0.04
CA LEU A 20 13.88 -8.26 -0.43
C LEU A 20 14.47 -8.20 -1.84
N PHE A 21 13.97 -7.29 -2.68
CA PHE A 21 14.42 -7.15 -4.06
C PHE A 21 15.74 -6.37 -4.20
N PHE A 22 16.24 -5.69 -3.16
CA PHE A 22 17.42 -4.83 -3.26
C PHE A 22 18.52 -5.14 -2.23
N LYS A 23 19.78 -5.01 -2.68
CA LYS A 23 20.97 -5.12 -1.83
C LYS A 23 20.95 -4.03 -0.75
N ARG A 24 21.52 -4.33 0.44
CA ARG A 24 21.55 -3.43 1.61
C ARG A 24 21.92 -1.97 1.27
N LYS A 25 22.91 -1.75 0.40
CA LYS A 25 23.37 -0.41 -0.02
C LYS A 25 22.29 0.43 -0.73
N LYS A 26 21.32 -0.20 -1.42
CA LYS A 26 20.24 0.49 -2.14
C LYS A 26 18.92 0.54 -1.36
N ARG A 27 18.82 -0.13 -0.20
CA ARG A 27 17.58 -0.18 0.60
C ARG A 27 17.08 1.19 1.07
N PRO A 28 17.92 2.13 1.54
CA PRO A 28 17.42 3.43 2.00
C PRO A 28 16.69 4.20 0.89
N ALA A 29 17.24 4.23 -0.32
CA ALA A 29 16.61 4.87 -1.47
C ALA A 29 15.29 4.19 -1.84
N VAL A 30 15.26 2.85 -1.85
CA VAL A 30 14.06 2.07 -2.17
C VAL A 30 12.95 2.29 -1.13
N PHE A 31 13.28 2.41 0.15
CA PHE A 31 12.28 2.73 1.17
C PHE A 31 11.71 4.13 0.98
N MET A 32 12.55 5.11 0.68
CA MET A 32 12.11 6.48 0.41
C MET A 32 11.18 6.54 -0.81
N TYR A 33 11.54 5.87 -1.90
CA TYR A 33 10.71 5.82 -3.11
C TYR A 33 9.43 5.01 -2.89
N GLY A 34 9.50 3.89 -2.18
CA GLY A 34 8.34 3.07 -1.83
C GLY A 34 7.33 3.84 -0.98
N LEU A 35 7.81 4.60 0.02
CA LEU A 35 6.99 5.54 0.78
C LEU A 35 6.34 6.58 -0.13
N LEU A 36 7.14 7.27 -0.95
CA LEU A 36 6.65 8.34 -1.82
C LEU A 36 5.59 7.84 -2.81
N VAL A 37 5.82 6.69 -3.42
CA VAL A 37 4.88 6.06 -4.34
C VAL A 37 3.57 5.73 -3.61
N ASN A 38 3.63 5.08 -2.45
CA ASN A 38 2.45 4.75 -1.64
C ASN A 38 1.68 5.98 -1.15
N PHE A 39 2.39 7.03 -0.73
CA PHE A 39 1.76 8.29 -0.30
C PHE A 39 1.00 9.00 -1.43
N ILE A 40 1.33 8.70 -2.70
CA ILE A 40 0.66 9.28 -3.87
C ILE A 40 -0.41 8.32 -4.40
N SER A 41 -0.07 7.05 -4.61
CA SER A 41 -0.95 6.05 -5.19
C SER A 41 -2.16 5.76 -4.29
N TRP A 42 -1.95 5.66 -2.98
CA TRP A 42 -3.00 5.26 -2.04
C TRP A 42 -4.13 6.30 -1.95
N PRO A 43 -3.88 7.61 -1.75
CA PRO A 43 -4.96 8.61 -1.79
C PRO A 43 -5.68 8.66 -3.13
N ILE A 44 -4.95 8.56 -4.24
CA ILE A 44 -5.55 8.56 -5.59
C ILE A 44 -6.48 7.34 -5.74
N ALA A 45 -6.02 6.15 -5.37
CA ALA A 45 -6.82 4.93 -5.43
C ALA A 45 -8.06 5.02 -4.55
N HIS A 46 -7.93 5.59 -3.35
CA HIS A 46 -9.04 5.74 -2.42
C HIS A 46 -10.08 6.76 -2.91
N ILE A 47 -9.63 7.88 -3.50
CA ILE A 47 -10.52 8.85 -4.14
C ILE A 47 -11.25 8.18 -5.31
N LEU A 48 -10.56 7.43 -6.17
CA LEU A 48 -11.19 6.73 -7.28
C LEU A 48 -12.23 5.71 -6.81
N LYS A 49 -11.92 4.93 -5.76
CA LYS A 49 -12.84 3.95 -5.17
C LYS A 49 -14.12 4.58 -4.60
N ILE A 50 -14.04 5.80 -4.06
CA ILE A 50 -15.22 6.51 -3.53
C ILE A 50 -15.97 7.25 -4.64
N SER A 51 -15.25 7.88 -5.57
CA SER A 51 -15.82 8.82 -6.53
C SER A 51 -16.33 8.17 -7.81
N THR A 52 -16.04 6.88 -8.05
CA THR A 52 -16.43 6.20 -9.28
C THR A 52 -17.04 4.83 -9.02
N ASP A 53 -18.01 4.42 -9.83
CA ASP A 53 -18.56 3.05 -9.89
C ASP A 53 -17.60 2.05 -10.58
N VAL A 54 -16.33 2.41 -10.69
CA VAL A 54 -15.34 1.54 -11.33
C VAL A 54 -15.05 0.36 -10.41
N ASN A 55 -15.12 -0.84 -10.99
CA ASN A 55 -14.83 -2.09 -10.30
C ASN A 55 -13.47 -2.03 -9.56
N ALA A 56 -13.48 -2.34 -8.26
CA ALA A 56 -12.28 -2.31 -7.42
C ALA A 56 -11.06 -3.05 -8.03
N PRO A 57 -11.20 -4.24 -8.65
CA PRO A 57 -10.07 -4.92 -9.30
C PRO A 57 -9.40 -4.11 -10.41
N LEU A 58 -10.15 -3.28 -11.14
CA LEU A 58 -9.60 -2.44 -12.20
C LEU A 58 -8.75 -1.31 -11.61
N ILE A 59 -9.19 -0.73 -10.49
CA ILE A 59 -8.44 0.29 -9.76
C ILE A 59 -7.12 -0.32 -9.24
N GLU A 60 -7.15 -1.52 -8.68
CA GLU A 60 -5.94 -2.22 -8.21
C GLU A 60 -4.94 -2.46 -9.35
N VAL A 61 -5.41 -2.87 -10.54
CA VAL A 61 -4.54 -3.04 -11.72
C VAL A 61 -3.88 -1.71 -12.11
N LEU A 62 -4.62 -0.59 -12.05
CA LEU A 62 -4.06 0.74 -12.33
C LEU A 62 -3.03 1.16 -11.28
N VAL A 63 -3.29 0.88 -10.00
CA VAL A 63 -2.34 1.13 -8.91
C VAL A 63 -1.06 0.32 -9.12
N VAL A 64 -1.16 -0.99 -9.29
CA VAL A 64 0.00 -1.87 -9.57
C VAL A 64 0.80 -1.37 -10.78
N THR A 65 0.11 -0.94 -11.84
CA THR A 65 0.78 -0.47 -13.05
C THR A 65 1.48 0.87 -12.82
N GLY A 66 0.80 1.81 -12.15
CA GLY A 66 1.34 3.14 -11.84
C GLY A 66 2.51 3.09 -10.86
N GLU A 67 2.41 2.28 -9.81
CA GLU A 67 3.49 2.07 -8.86
C GLU A 67 4.67 1.33 -9.48
N GLY A 68 4.42 0.29 -10.29
CA GLY A 68 5.44 -0.41 -11.05
C GLY A 68 6.23 0.55 -11.96
N PHE A 69 5.53 1.49 -12.62
CA PHE A 69 6.15 2.53 -13.42
C PHE A 69 6.96 3.53 -12.57
N GLY A 70 6.41 4.01 -11.45
CA GLY A 70 7.10 4.91 -10.54
C GLY A 70 8.37 4.30 -9.97
N LEU A 71 8.31 3.04 -9.53
CA LEU A 71 9.45 2.29 -9.01
C LEU A 71 10.48 2.01 -10.11
N TRP A 72 10.05 1.71 -11.33
CA TRP A 72 10.95 1.52 -12.47
C TRP A 72 11.77 2.79 -12.73
N LEU A 73 11.10 3.94 -12.78
CA LEU A 73 11.73 5.24 -13.07
C LEU A 73 12.64 5.71 -11.92
N LEU A 74 12.21 5.55 -10.66
CA LEU A 74 12.94 6.07 -9.50
C LEU A 74 14.10 5.18 -9.03
N THR A 75 14.00 3.85 -9.19
CA THR A 75 15.03 2.92 -8.69
C THR A 75 16.03 2.47 -9.75
N GLU A 76 15.83 2.89 -11.01
CA GLU A 76 16.60 2.46 -12.19
C GLU A 76 16.76 0.93 -12.28
N CYS A 77 15.79 0.19 -11.77
CA CYS A 77 15.82 -1.28 -11.85
C CYS A 77 15.24 -1.74 -13.20
N GLY A 78 15.42 -3.02 -13.56
CA GLY A 78 14.80 -3.54 -14.78
C GLY A 78 13.27 -3.50 -14.67
N TRP A 79 12.58 -3.12 -15.75
CA TRP A 79 11.10 -3.01 -15.77
C TRP A 79 10.41 -4.26 -15.21
N LYS A 80 10.85 -5.46 -15.61
CA LYS A 80 10.32 -6.74 -15.10
C LYS A 80 10.36 -6.81 -13.57
N LYS A 81 11.47 -6.37 -12.98
CA LYS A 81 11.67 -6.38 -11.53
C LYS A 81 10.74 -5.38 -10.85
N ALA A 82 10.58 -4.18 -11.41
CA ALA A 82 9.71 -3.16 -10.86
C ALA A 82 8.23 -3.58 -10.82
N PHE A 83 7.74 -4.12 -11.94
CA PHE A 83 6.34 -4.57 -12.03
C PHE A 83 6.06 -5.83 -11.20
N ILE A 84 6.97 -6.81 -11.16
CA ILE A 84 6.82 -7.98 -10.28
C ILE A 84 6.78 -7.55 -8.81
N MET A 85 7.68 -6.63 -8.44
CA MET A 85 7.75 -6.12 -7.07
C MET A 85 6.46 -5.37 -6.69
N SER A 86 5.97 -4.49 -7.55
CA SER A 86 4.71 -3.77 -7.31
C SER A 86 3.51 -4.73 -7.26
N ALA A 87 3.43 -5.70 -8.16
CA ALA A 87 2.34 -6.69 -8.17
C ALA A 87 2.33 -7.55 -6.90
N ILE A 88 3.50 -7.99 -6.42
CA ILE A 88 3.60 -8.75 -5.17
C ILE A 88 3.25 -7.88 -3.96
N ALA A 89 3.79 -6.66 -3.89
CA ALA A 89 3.55 -5.74 -2.79
C ALA A 89 2.05 -5.40 -2.66
N ASN A 90 1.45 -4.86 -3.72
CA ASN A 90 0.04 -4.49 -3.74
C ASN A 90 -0.88 -5.70 -3.62
N GLY A 91 -0.54 -6.83 -4.25
CA GLY A 91 -1.34 -8.05 -4.15
C GLY A 91 -1.41 -8.58 -2.72
N ILE A 92 -0.28 -8.61 -2.01
CA ILE A 92 -0.25 -9.02 -0.60
C ILE A 92 -0.94 -7.98 0.28
N SER A 93 -0.72 -6.68 0.06
CA SER A 93 -1.41 -5.59 0.79
C SER A 93 -2.93 -5.67 0.63
N TYR A 94 -3.42 -5.90 -0.59
CA TYR A 94 -4.84 -6.03 -0.90
C TYR A 94 -5.46 -7.24 -0.19
N LEU A 95 -4.80 -8.40 -0.22
CA LEU A 95 -5.25 -9.57 0.50
C LEU A 95 -5.25 -9.32 2.01
N ALA A 96 -4.18 -8.74 2.56
CA ALA A 96 -4.07 -8.45 3.98
C ALA A 96 -5.18 -7.52 4.46
N THR A 97 -5.43 -6.42 3.76
CA THR A 97 -6.52 -5.48 4.07
C THR A 97 -7.91 -6.11 3.91
N SER A 98 -8.08 -7.05 2.97
CA SER A 98 -9.34 -7.78 2.78
C SER A 98 -9.60 -8.81 3.90
N PHE A 99 -8.57 -9.52 4.38
CA PHE A 99 -8.69 -10.51 5.45
C PHE A 99 -8.74 -9.88 6.85
N ILE A 100 -8.09 -8.74 7.03
CA ILE A 100 -8.09 -7.99 8.28
C ILE A 100 -9.37 -7.14 8.32
N HIS A 101 -10.52 -7.80 8.45
CA HIS A 101 -11.75 -7.15 8.92
C HIS A 101 -11.60 -6.95 10.44
N ILE A 102 -10.93 -5.88 10.85
CA ILE A 102 -10.93 -5.47 12.27
C ILE A 102 -12.34 -4.96 12.58
N ASP A 103 -13.06 -5.69 13.42
CA ASP A 103 -14.35 -5.25 13.94
C ASP A 103 -14.23 -3.81 14.49
N PRO A 104 -15.06 -2.87 14.02
CA PRO A 104 -15.02 -1.48 14.47
C PRO A 104 -15.30 -1.33 15.98
N GLU A 105 -15.82 -2.39 16.62
CA GLU A 105 -16.12 -2.43 18.06
C GLU A 105 -14.88 -2.45 18.97
N ILE A 106 -13.71 -2.86 18.47
CA ILE A 106 -12.48 -2.92 19.29
C ILE A 106 -12.07 -1.52 19.78
N PHE A 107 -12.36 -0.47 19.02
CA PHE A 107 -12.06 0.92 19.40
C PHE A 107 -13.23 1.63 20.10
N GLN A 108 -14.46 1.17 19.96
CA GLN A 108 -15.61 1.75 20.68
C GLN A 108 -15.62 1.37 22.17
N ASN A 109 -15.07 0.21 22.53
CA ASN A 109 -15.08 -0.26 23.92
C ASN A 109 -14.15 0.54 24.87
N LYS A 110 -13.29 1.42 24.32
CA LYS A 110 -12.43 2.31 25.14
C LYS A 110 -13.09 3.61 25.59
N GLN A 111 -14.18 4.05 24.94
CA GLN A 111 -14.84 5.32 25.31
C GLN A 111 -15.74 5.18 26.55
N ASN A 112 -16.16 3.97 26.92
CA ASN A 112 -17.03 3.72 28.07
C ASN A 112 -16.29 3.53 29.41
N ILE A 113 -14.95 3.62 29.45
CA ILE A 113 -14.16 3.36 30.67
C ILE A 113 -13.76 4.67 31.40
N ILE A 114 -13.95 5.84 30.77
CA ILE A 114 -13.54 7.14 31.36
C ILE A 114 -14.72 7.86 32.04
N ILE A 115 -15.91 7.28 32.04
CA ILE A 115 -17.06 7.80 32.78
C ILE A 115 -17.37 6.84 33.94
N HIS A 116 -16.62 6.95 35.02
CA HIS A 116 -17.08 6.62 36.37
C HIS A 116 -16.23 7.33 37.43
#